data_AF-A0A536TWD6-F1
#
_entry.id   AF-A0A536TWD6-F1
#
_cell.length_a   1.000
_cell.length_b   1.000
_cell.length_c   1.000
_cell.angle_alpha   90.00
_cell.angle_beta   90.00
_cell.angle_gamma   90.00
#
_symmetry.space_group_name_H-M   'P 1'
#
loop_
_entity.id
_entity.type
_entity.pdbx_description
1 polymer ?
#
loop_
_entity_poly.entity_id
_entity_poly.type
_entity_poly.pdbx_seq_one_letter_code
_entity_poly.pdbx_strand_id
1 'polypeptide(L)'
;FIKLDLDGKILFNPTEYDINKAGFIIHSAIHRARHEVDCVIHTHTIAGMAVSAMKAGLMPFAQTAMRFIDIGYHDYEGVAINMDEQERLVRDLGNREAMILRNHGLLVVGASIPQAFDNIFRLERACQLQVTTLACNTEISLPPRKIIEDASHLYQPGVRRKLGILEWPALIRKLDAIDPSYRE
;
A
#
# COMPACT_ATOMS: atom_id res chain seq x y z
N PHE A 1 6.86 12.78 16.27
CA PHE A 1 5.94 12.87 15.12
C PHE A 1 5.46 14.31 14.94
N ILE A 2 4.94 14.66 13.75
CA ILE A 2 4.27 15.95 13.47
C ILE A 2 2.77 15.67 13.34
N LYS A 3 1.91 16.54 13.90
CA LYS A 3 0.44 16.45 13.80
C LYS A 3 -0.09 17.54 12.88
N LEU A 4 -0.95 17.15 11.95
CA LEU A 4 -1.56 18.01 10.94
C LEU A 4 -3.09 17.86 10.99
N ASP A 5 -3.84 18.87 10.58
CA ASP A 5 -5.23 18.69 10.18
C ASP A 5 -5.34 18.24 8.71
N LEU A 6 -6.57 17.97 8.22
CA LEU A 6 -6.80 17.51 6.85
C LEU A 6 -6.46 18.55 5.77
N ASP A 7 -6.28 19.82 6.14
CA ASP A 7 -5.87 20.89 5.22
C ASP A 7 -4.34 21.08 5.21
N GLY A 8 -3.60 20.24 5.97
CA GLY A 8 -2.15 20.28 6.06
C GLY A 8 -1.61 21.36 6.99
N LYS A 9 -2.47 21.97 7.82
CA LYS A 9 -2.04 22.91 8.84
C LYS A 9 -1.38 22.15 9.99
N ILE A 10 -0.18 22.61 10.37
CA ILE A 10 0.54 22.06 11.51
C ILE A 10 -0.19 22.41 12.81
N LEU A 11 -0.60 21.38 13.54
CA LEU A 11 -1.19 21.48 14.88
C LEU A 11 -0.16 21.22 15.98
N PHE A 12 0.89 20.46 15.68
CA PHE A 12 2.01 20.17 16.59
C PHE A 12 3.24 19.77 15.79
N ASN A 13 4.36 20.44 16.03
CA ASN A 13 5.67 20.10 15.45
C ASN A 13 6.76 20.30 16.51
N PRO A 14 7.36 19.23 17.04
CA PRO A 14 8.44 19.33 18.03
C PRO A 14 9.82 19.52 17.38
N THR A 15 9.89 19.68 16.06
CA THR A 15 11.13 19.73 15.28
C THR A 15 11.30 21.06 14.56
N GLU A 16 12.49 21.32 14.04
CA GLU A 16 12.80 22.48 13.19
C GLU A 16 12.39 22.30 11.71
N TYR A 17 12.02 21.09 11.31
CA TYR A 17 11.76 20.74 9.91
C TYR A 17 10.29 20.99 9.52
N ASP A 18 10.05 21.36 8.26
CA ASP A 18 8.71 21.42 7.65
C ASP A 18 8.31 20.05 7.07
N ILE A 19 7.06 19.91 6.65
CA ILE A 19 6.52 18.69 6.06
C ILE A 19 6.73 18.61 4.54
N ASN A 20 6.73 17.40 4.00
CA ASN A 20 6.55 17.20 2.56
C ASN A 20 5.07 17.42 2.19
N LYS A 21 4.73 18.64 1.76
CA LYS A 21 3.37 19.02 1.37
C LYS A 21 2.83 18.15 0.24
N ALA A 22 3.61 17.91 -0.80
CA ALA A 22 3.19 17.09 -1.94
C ALA A 22 2.87 15.66 -1.51
N GLY A 23 3.71 15.06 -0.66
CA GLY A 23 3.45 13.74 -0.09
C GLY A 23 2.19 13.71 0.77
N PHE A 24 1.96 14.74 1.59
CA PHE A 24 0.79 14.79 2.48
C PHE A 24 -0.55 14.83 1.72
N ILE A 25 -0.59 15.42 0.53
CA ILE A 25 -1.82 15.54 -0.26
C ILE A 25 -2.48 14.18 -0.51
N ILE A 26 -1.71 13.15 -0.89
CA ILE A 26 -2.23 11.78 -1.11
C ILE A 26 -2.94 11.26 0.15
N HIS A 27 -2.27 11.39 1.29
CA HIS A 27 -2.77 10.89 2.57
C HIS A 27 -4.05 11.63 2.97
N SER A 28 -4.06 12.97 2.86
CA SER A 28 -5.20 13.79 3.21
C SER A 28 -6.42 13.53 2.33
N ALA A 29 -6.23 13.34 1.01
CA ALA A 29 -7.30 13.02 0.08
C ALA A 29 -8.02 11.71 0.46
N ILE A 30 -7.24 10.67 0.78
CA ILE A 30 -7.78 9.37 1.19
C ILE A 30 -8.50 9.49 2.54
N HIS A 31 -7.87 10.10 3.56
CA HIS A 31 -8.50 10.23 4.88
C HIS A 31 -9.77 11.10 4.85
N ARG A 32 -9.82 12.10 3.95
CA ARG A 32 -11.02 12.92 3.76
C ARG A 32 -12.16 12.14 3.11
N ALA A 33 -11.85 11.24 2.17
CA ALA A 33 -12.85 10.46 1.45
C ALA A 33 -13.27 9.16 2.15
N ARG A 34 -12.40 8.58 2.98
CA ARG A 34 -12.58 7.26 3.60
C ARG A 34 -12.32 7.30 5.09
N HIS A 35 -13.36 7.59 5.85
CA HIS A 35 -13.29 7.77 7.31
C HIS A 35 -13.02 6.48 8.08
N GLU A 36 -13.21 5.31 7.48
CA GLU A 36 -12.85 4.01 8.05
C GLU A 36 -11.36 3.64 7.87
N VAL A 37 -10.59 4.48 7.16
CA VAL A 37 -9.14 4.33 6.98
C VAL A 37 -8.40 5.13 8.06
N ASP A 38 -7.76 4.42 8.97
CA ASP A 38 -6.94 4.99 10.06
C ASP A 38 -5.46 5.07 9.70
N CYS A 39 -5.01 4.38 8.65
CA CYS A 39 -3.62 4.42 8.21
C CYS A 39 -3.50 4.29 6.69
N VAL A 40 -2.71 5.18 6.09
CA VAL A 40 -2.29 5.15 4.69
C VAL A 40 -0.78 5.00 4.66
N ILE A 41 -0.26 4.06 3.86
CA ILE A 41 1.18 3.88 3.64
C ILE A 41 1.48 3.96 2.15
N HIS A 42 2.49 4.74 1.81
CA HIS A 42 2.99 4.91 0.46
C HIS A 42 4.50 4.64 0.41
N THR A 43 4.98 3.90 -0.59
CA THR A 43 6.39 3.51 -0.70
C THR A 43 6.94 3.58 -2.13
N HIS A 44 8.24 3.94 -2.21
CA HIS A 44 9.06 3.94 -3.42
C HIS A 44 10.13 2.84 -3.35
N THR A 45 9.72 1.60 -3.09
CA THR A 45 10.63 0.45 -3.13
C THR A 45 11.01 0.11 -4.57
N ILE A 46 12.20 -0.45 -4.78
CA ILE A 46 12.69 -0.80 -6.12
C ILE A 46 11.70 -1.74 -6.84
N ALA A 47 11.24 -2.79 -6.17
CA ALA A 47 10.33 -3.75 -6.78
C ALA A 47 8.92 -3.18 -6.99
N GLY A 48 8.40 -2.43 -6.01
CA GLY A 48 7.12 -1.73 -6.13
C GLY A 48 7.09 -0.76 -7.32
N MET A 49 8.12 0.09 -7.44
CA MET A 49 8.29 0.98 -8.59
C MET A 49 8.43 0.21 -9.91
N ALA A 50 9.24 -0.85 -9.94
CA ALA A 50 9.42 -1.67 -11.13
C ALA A 50 8.10 -2.24 -11.64
N VAL A 51 7.30 -2.85 -10.76
CA VAL A 51 5.96 -3.38 -11.13
C VAL A 51 5.00 -2.26 -11.51
N SER A 52 5.05 -1.10 -10.85
CA SER A 52 4.22 0.05 -11.21
C SER A 52 4.47 0.58 -12.62
N ALA A 53 5.67 0.37 -13.15
CA ALA A 53 6.05 0.75 -14.52
C ALA A 53 5.69 -0.32 -15.56
N MET A 54 5.29 -1.53 -15.15
CA MET A 54 4.91 -2.60 -16.07
C MET A 54 3.49 -2.39 -16.60
N LYS A 55 3.30 -2.52 -17.92
CA LYS A 55 1.96 -2.47 -18.54
C LYS A 55 1.01 -3.50 -17.92
N ALA A 56 1.52 -4.71 -17.65
CA ALA A 56 0.77 -5.81 -17.05
C ALA A 56 0.36 -5.56 -15.58
N GLY A 57 0.93 -4.55 -14.92
CA GLY A 57 0.74 -4.32 -13.49
C GLY A 57 1.18 -5.53 -12.66
N LEU A 58 0.48 -5.80 -11.55
CA LEU A 58 0.70 -6.98 -10.70
C LEU A 58 -0.03 -8.21 -11.27
N MET A 59 0.71 -9.27 -11.53
CA MET A 59 0.20 -10.52 -12.10
C MET A 59 -0.12 -11.56 -11.00
N PRO A 60 -1.24 -12.28 -11.09
CA PRO A 60 -1.69 -13.20 -10.05
C PRO A 60 -1.10 -14.62 -10.20
N PHE A 61 0.19 -14.76 -10.49
CA PHE A 61 0.83 -16.08 -10.68
C PHE A 61 1.23 -16.76 -9.36
N ALA A 62 1.27 -16.02 -8.24
CA ALA A 62 1.61 -16.55 -6.92
C ALA A 62 0.57 -16.14 -5.87
N GLN A 63 0.35 -16.96 -4.85
CA GLN A 63 -0.65 -16.72 -3.80
C GLN A 63 -0.50 -15.33 -3.14
N THR A 64 0.73 -14.87 -2.92
CA THR A 64 1.02 -13.53 -2.38
C THR A 64 0.48 -12.41 -3.26
N ALA A 65 0.49 -12.58 -4.59
CA ALA A 65 -0.07 -11.64 -5.56
C ALA A 65 -1.57 -11.84 -5.78
N MET A 66 -2.07 -13.09 -5.74
CA MET A 66 -3.49 -13.43 -5.93
C MET A 66 -4.41 -12.73 -4.92
N ARG A 67 -3.91 -12.44 -3.72
CA ARG A 67 -4.65 -11.60 -2.76
C ARG A 67 -5.12 -10.28 -3.38
N PHE A 68 -4.28 -9.67 -4.22
CA PHE A 68 -4.45 -8.33 -4.77
C PHE A 68 -5.01 -8.34 -6.21
N ILE A 69 -5.83 -9.33 -6.57
CA ILE A 69 -6.43 -9.38 -7.92
C ILE A 69 -7.40 -8.22 -8.18
N ASP A 70 -7.96 -7.63 -7.13
CA ASP A 70 -8.76 -6.41 -7.17
C ASP A 70 -7.96 -5.26 -6.55
N ILE A 71 -6.93 -4.81 -7.27
CA ILE A 71 -6.05 -3.71 -6.90
C ILE A 71 -6.37 -2.47 -7.74
N GLY A 72 -6.35 -1.29 -7.11
CA GLY A 72 -6.51 -0.03 -7.81
C GLY A 72 -5.29 0.27 -8.69
N TYR A 73 -5.51 1.02 -9.76
CA TYR A 73 -4.42 1.62 -10.53
C TYR A 73 -4.74 3.09 -10.75
N HIS A 74 -3.76 3.94 -10.47
CA HIS A 74 -3.84 5.36 -10.76
C HIS A 74 -2.67 5.73 -11.68
N ASP A 75 -2.97 6.39 -12.80
CA ASP A 75 -1.97 6.77 -13.78
C ASP A 75 -1.13 7.95 -13.28
N TYR A 76 0.13 8.05 -13.71
CA TYR A 76 1.02 9.11 -13.27
C TYR A 76 0.64 10.47 -13.86
N GLU A 77 0.38 11.47 -13.01
CA GLU A 77 0.01 12.82 -13.45
C GLU A 77 1.09 13.88 -13.16
N GLY A 78 2.22 13.48 -12.55
CA GLY A 78 3.36 14.35 -12.26
C GLY A 78 3.78 14.29 -10.79
N VAL A 79 4.62 15.25 -10.38
CA VAL A 79 5.14 15.33 -9.01
C VAL A 79 4.22 16.18 -8.11
N ALA A 80 3.53 17.16 -8.70
CA ALA A 80 2.66 18.06 -7.97
C ALA A 80 1.22 17.57 -8.07
N ILE A 81 0.68 17.10 -6.94
CA ILE A 81 -0.71 16.69 -6.88
C ILE A 81 -1.59 17.93 -6.80
N ASN A 82 -2.40 18.12 -7.84
CA ASN A 82 -3.41 19.17 -7.85
C ASN A 82 -4.73 18.66 -7.24
N MET A 83 -5.68 19.56 -6.98
CA MET A 83 -6.95 19.19 -6.37
C MET A 83 -7.75 18.20 -7.24
N ASP A 84 -7.69 18.34 -8.56
CA ASP A 84 -8.43 17.47 -9.48
C ASP A 84 -7.89 16.03 -9.49
N GLU A 85 -6.59 15.83 -9.29
CA GLU A 85 -5.96 14.52 -9.17
C GLU A 85 -6.41 13.79 -7.89
N GLN A 86 -6.68 14.52 -6.80
CA GLN A 86 -7.15 13.91 -5.55
C GLN A 86 -8.48 13.15 -5.74
N GLU A 87 -9.43 13.74 -6.47
CA GLU A 87 -10.71 13.10 -6.75
C GLU A 87 -10.55 11.83 -7.59
N ARG A 88 -9.66 11.87 -8.59
CA ARG A 88 -9.33 10.70 -9.42
C ARG A 88 -8.63 9.62 -8.59
N LEU A 89 -7.66 9.98 -7.78
CA LEU A 89 -6.93 9.07 -6.90
C LEU A 89 -7.88 8.33 -5.95
N VAL A 90 -8.80 9.05 -5.32
CA VAL A 90 -9.84 8.48 -4.44
C VAL A 90 -10.75 7.53 -5.22
N ARG A 91 -11.22 7.94 -6.41
CA ARG A 91 -12.06 7.11 -7.27
C ARG A 91 -11.35 5.83 -7.71
N ASP A 92 -10.08 5.94 -8.10
CA ASP A 92 -9.29 4.82 -8.62
C ASP A 92 -8.97 3.81 -7.52
N LEU A 93 -8.74 4.27 -6.28
CA LEU A 93 -8.66 3.41 -5.09
C LEU A 93 -10.02 2.75 -4.81
N GLY A 94 -11.10 3.53 -4.79
CA GLY A 94 -12.44 3.07 -4.43
C GLY A 94 -12.46 2.37 -3.06
N ASN A 95 -13.11 1.21 -3.00
CA ASN A 95 -13.24 0.42 -1.76
C ASN A 95 -12.06 -0.53 -1.51
N ARG A 96 -10.99 -0.45 -2.31
CA ARG A 96 -9.86 -1.39 -2.24
C ARG A 96 -8.92 -1.05 -1.09
N GLU A 97 -8.12 -2.03 -0.68
CA GLU A 97 -7.09 -1.86 0.36
C GLU A 97 -5.71 -1.46 -0.21
N ALA A 98 -5.54 -1.55 -1.54
CA ALA A 98 -4.28 -1.33 -2.21
C ALA A 98 -4.47 -0.69 -3.59
N MET A 99 -3.48 0.08 -3.99
CA MET A 99 -3.39 0.72 -5.30
C MET A 99 -1.94 0.78 -5.77
N ILE A 100 -1.74 0.54 -7.05
CA ILE A 100 -0.47 0.80 -7.73
C ILE A 100 -0.57 2.17 -8.38
N LEU A 101 0.31 3.07 -7.96
CA LEU A 101 0.51 4.37 -8.60
C LEU A 101 1.47 4.13 -9.77
N ARG A 102 0.96 4.12 -11.01
CA ARG A 102 1.78 3.79 -12.19
C ARG A 102 3.00 4.70 -12.25
N ASN A 103 4.14 4.11 -12.61
CA ASN A 103 5.43 4.79 -12.71
C ASN A 103 5.89 5.51 -11.41
N HIS A 104 5.28 5.23 -10.26
CA HIS A 104 5.51 5.99 -9.03
C HIS A 104 5.76 5.06 -7.83
N GLY A 105 4.88 4.09 -7.56
CA GLY A 105 5.08 3.18 -6.44
C GLY A 105 3.80 2.52 -5.95
N LEU A 106 3.79 2.18 -4.66
CA LEU A 106 2.71 1.46 -4.01
C LEU A 106 1.99 2.36 -3.02
N LEU A 107 0.68 2.17 -2.89
CA LEU A 107 -0.15 2.77 -1.88
C LEU A 107 -1.08 1.72 -1.27
N VAL A 108 -1.18 1.70 0.05
CA VAL A 108 -2.15 0.86 0.76
C VAL A 108 -2.86 1.64 1.85
N VAL A 109 -4.02 1.12 2.23
CA VAL A 109 -4.84 1.63 3.34
C VAL A 109 -5.16 0.51 4.33
N GLY A 110 -5.51 0.88 5.55
CA GLY A 110 -6.04 -0.04 6.56
C GLY A 110 -6.79 0.68 7.66
N ALA A 111 -7.67 -0.05 8.34
CA ALA A 111 -8.41 0.44 9.51
C ALA A 111 -7.54 0.46 10.79
N SER A 112 -6.23 0.27 10.65
CA SER A 112 -5.24 0.36 11.72
C SER A 112 -3.83 0.35 11.12
N ILE A 113 -2.84 0.84 11.86
CA ILE A 113 -1.41 0.75 11.47
C ILE A 113 -0.98 -0.71 11.22
N PRO A 114 -1.28 -1.70 12.10
CA PRO A 114 -0.96 -3.10 11.86
C PRO A 114 -1.48 -3.65 10.52
N GLN A 115 -2.72 -3.33 10.17
CA GLN A 115 -3.34 -3.81 8.92
C GLN A 115 -2.68 -3.16 7.69
N ALA A 116 -2.50 -1.84 7.72
CA ALA A 116 -1.84 -1.14 6.62
C ALA A 116 -0.40 -1.63 6.43
N PHE A 117 0.32 -1.92 7.53
CA PHE A 117 1.66 -2.48 7.44
C PHE A 117 1.68 -3.89 6.82
N ASP A 118 0.78 -4.79 7.22
CA ASP A 118 0.69 -6.12 6.60
C ASP A 118 0.36 -6.01 5.10
N ASN A 119 -0.54 -5.10 4.73
CA ASN A 119 -0.90 -4.82 3.34
C ASN A 119 0.32 -4.39 2.52
N ILE A 120 1.08 -3.38 2.97
CA ILE A 120 2.24 -2.89 2.22
C ILE A 120 3.35 -3.94 2.17
N PHE A 121 3.58 -4.67 3.28
CA PHE A 121 4.58 -5.71 3.35
C PHE A 121 4.32 -6.82 2.34
N ARG A 122 3.08 -7.31 2.26
CA ARG A 122 2.71 -8.39 1.33
C ARG A 122 2.69 -7.92 -0.11
N LEU A 123 2.22 -6.70 -0.36
CA LEU A 123 2.23 -6.13 -1.72
C LEU A 123 3.67 -5.99 -2.22
N GLU A 124 4.59 -5.48 -1.39
CA GLU A 124 6.01 -5.41 -1.74
C GLU A 124 6.60 -6.81 -2.00
N ARG A 125 6.28 -7.82 -1.19
CA ARG A 125 6.72 -9.20 -1.45
C ARG A 125 6.17 -9.75 -2.77
N ALA A 126 4.93 -9.42 -3.13
CA ALA A 126 4.34 -9.80 -4.41
C ALA A 126 5.10 -9.14 -5.58
N CYS A 127 5.43 -7.85 -5.46
CA CYS A 127 6.21 -7.14 -6.47
C CYS A 127 7.63 -7.71 -6.62
N GLN A 128 8.33 -7.98 -5.51
CA GLN A 128 9.66 -8.60 -5.54
C GLN A 128 9.64 -9.95 -6.25
N LEU A 129 8.66 -10.79 -5.89
CA LEU A 129 8.50 -12.08 -6.54
C LEU A 129 8.27 -11.94 -8.04
N GLN A 130 7.43 -10.98 -8.47
CA GLN A 130 7.20 -10.73 -9.89
C GLN A 130 8.44 -10.29 -10.64
N VAL A 131 9.23 -9.37 -10.07
CA VAL A 131 10.48 -8.95 -10.70
C VAL A 131 11.45 -10.13 -10.84
N THR A 132 11.60 -10.93 -9.78
CA THR A 132 12.47 -12.11 -9.82
C THR A 132 11.97 -13.18 -10.80
N THR A 133 10.66 -13.46 -10.84
CA THR A 133 10.07 -14.42 -11.76
C THR A 133 10.22 -13.99 -13.22
N LEU A 134 9.96 -12.72 -13.53
CA LEU A 134 10.13 -12.19 -14.89
C LEU A 134 11.61 -12.16 -15.32
N ALA A 135 12.53 -11.95 -14.38
CA ALA A 135 13.97 -12.00 -14.67
C ALA A 135 14.45 -13.40 -15.10
N CYS A 136 13.70 -14.46 -14.80
CA CYS A 136 14.01 -15.81 -15.26
C CYS A 136 13.76 -16.02 -16.77
N ASN A 137 13.09 -15.07 -17.45
CA ASN A 137 12.86 -15.08 -18.90
C ASN A 137 12.27 -16.41 -19.43
N THR A 138 11.25 -16.91 -18.74
CA THR A 138 10.51 -18.14 -19.10
C THR A 138 9.01 -17.88 -19.07
N GLU A 139 8.23 -18.78 -19.68
CA GLU A 139 6.78 -18.69 -19.64
C GLU A 139 6.25 -18.83 -18.20
N ILE A 140 5.32 -17.95 -17.84
CA ILE A 140 4.69 -17.95 -16.53
C ILE A 140 3.45 -18.83 -16.57
N SER A 141 3.42 -19.85 -15.72
CA SER A 141 2.21 -20.64 -15.49
C SER A 141 1.23 -19.86 -14.61
N LEU A 142 0.03 -19.63 -15.13
CA LEU A 142 -1.06 -18.99 -14.40
C LEU A 142 -2.08 -20.04 -13.94
N PRO A 143 -2.48 -20.04 -12.67
CA PRO A 143 -3.59 -20.89 -12.22
C PRO A 143 -4.91 -20.50 -12.89
N PRO A 144 -5.88 -21.42 -12.96
CA PRO A 144 -7.21 -21.09 -13.46
C PRO A 144 -7.83 -19.94 -12.67
N ARG A 145 -8.61 -19.09 -13.36
CA ARG A 145 -9.22 -17.88 -12.77
C ARG A 145 -9.98 -18.17 -11.47
N LYS A 146 -10.73 -19.28 -11.43
CA LYS A 146 -11.46 -19.70 -10.23
C LYS A 146 -10.56 -19.91 -9.01
N ILE A 147 -9.38 -20.50 -9.19
CA ILE A 147 -8.41 -20.74 -8.12
C ILE A 147 -7.83 -19.42 -7.60
N ILE A 148 -7.57 -18.48 -8.52
CA ILE A 148 -7.11 -17.13 -8.18
C ILE A 148 -8.16 -16.39 -7.34
N GLU A 149 -9.43 -16.46 -7.75
CA GLU A 149 -10.56 -15.85 -7.03
C GLU A 149 -10.78 -16.49 -5.66
N ASP A 150 -10.70 -17.81 -5.56
CA ASP A 150 -10.80 -18.53 -4.27
C ASP A 150 -9.66 -18.15 -3.33
N ALA A 151 -8.44 -18.06 -3.85
CA ALA A 151 -7.29 -17.60 -3.07
C ALA A 151 -7.48 -16.17 -2.58
N SER A 152 -7.98 -15.25 -3.42
CA SER A 152 -8.29 -13.87 -3.02
C SER A 152 -9.41 -13.78 -1.99
N HIS A 153 -10.46 -14.58 -2.14
CA HIS A 153 -11.63 -14.59 -1.24
C HIS A 153 -11.23 -14.87 0.22
N LEU A 154 -10.21 -15.71 0.43
CA LEU A 154 -9.67 -16.00 1.77
C LEU A 154 -9.09 -14.78 2.49
N TYR A 155 -8.78 -13.69 1.79
CA TYR A 155 -8.27 -12.46 2.36
C TYR A 155 -9.33 -11.37 2.50
N GLN A 156 -10.58 -11.64 2.12
CA GLN A 156 -11.67 -10.68 2.23
C GLN A 156 -12.13 -10.51 3.69
N PRO A 157 -12.64 -9.33 4.06
CA PRO A 157 -13.17 -9.09 5.39
C PRO A 157 -14.19 -10.14 5.81
N GLY A 158 -14.04 -10.69 7.03
CA GLY A 158 -14.97 -11.66 7.60
C GLY A 158 -14.73 -13.13 7.22
N VAL A 159 -13.87 -13.43 6.24
CA VAL A 159 -13.56 -14.82 5.83
C VAL A 159 -12.46 -15.44 6.68
N ARG A 160 -11.43 -14.65 6.99
CA ARG A 160 -10.33 -15.02 7.87
C ARG A 160 -10.13 -13.98 8.96
N ARG A 161 -9.28 -14.32 9.93
CA ARG A 161 -8.78 -13.36 10.92
C ARG A 161 -8.21 -12.14 10.20
N LYS A 162 -8.52 -10.96 10.74
CA LYS A 162 -7.90 -9.70 10.30
C LYS A 162 -6.38 -9.81 10.31
N LEU A 163 -5.76 -9.20 9.32
CA LEU A 163 -4.31 -9.23 9.15
C LEU A 163 -3.65 -8.16 10.02
N GLY A 164 -2.39 -8.41 10.39
CA GLY A 164 -1.66 -7.59 11.34
C GLY A 164 -1.89 -7.98 12.80
N ILE A 165 -2.92 -8.77 13.13
CA ILE A 165 -3.23 -9.15 14.53
C ILE A 165 -2.13 -10.03 15.15
N LEU A 166 -1.55 -10.96 14.38
CA LEU A 166 -0.44 -11.78 14.88
C LEU A 166 0.92 -11.30 14.40
N GLU A 167 0.96 -10.78 13.18
CA GLU A 167 2.17 -10.31 12.52
C GLU A 167 2.76 -9.11 13.27
N TRP A 168 1.92 -8.15 13.67
CA TRP A 168 2.38 -6.90 14.27
C TRP A 168 3.06 -7.09 15.64
N PRO A 169 2.49 -7.83 16.62
CA PRO A 169 3.20 -8.07 17.88
C PRO A 169 4.54 -8.78 17.69
N ALA A 170 4.66 -9.67 16.70
CA ALA A 170 5.93 -10.32 16.39
C ALA A 170 6.96 -9.35 15.80
N LEU A 171 6.53 -8.46 14.90
CA LEU A 171 7.39 -7.41 14.35
C LEU A 171 7.83 -6.41 15.41
N ILE A 172 6.94 -6.03 16.33
CA ILE A 172 7.28 -5.16 17.46
C ILE A 172 8.33 -5.81 18.37
N ARG A 173 8.18 -7.10 18.73
CA ARG A 173 9.22 -7.80 19.50
C ARG A 173 10.57 -7.83 18.78
N LYS A 174 10.57 -7.97 17.46
CA LYS A 174 11.78 -7.91 16.65
C LYS A 174 12.38 -6.51 16.67
N LEU A 175 11.56 -5.47 16.52
CA LEU A 175 12.00 -4.07 16.55
C LEU A 175 12.57 -3.70 17.91
N ASP A 176 11.90 -4.08 19.01
CA ASP A 176 12.38 -3.86 20.38
C ASP A 176 13.75 -4.49 20.63
N ALA A 177 14.04 -5.65 20.01
CA ALA A 177 15.33 -6.31 20.11
C ALA A 177 16.43 -5.66 19.25
N ILE A 178 16.05 -4.91 18.20
CA ILE A 178 16.98 -4.20 17.30
C ILE A 178 17.28 -2.81 17.88
N ASP A 179 16.24 -2.05 18.19
CA ASP A 179 16.31 -0.70 18.69
C ASP A 179 14.97 -0.30 19.35
N PRO A 180 14.89 -0.24 20.69
CA PRO A 180 13.68 0.16 21.39
C PRO A 180 13.44 1.68 21.42
N SER A 181 14.37 2.51 20.93
CA SER A 181 14.28 3.98 21.05
C SER A 181 13.13 4.60 20.26
N TYR A 182 12.52 3.88 19.30
CA TYR A 182 11.35 4.36 18.54
C TYR A 182 10.11 4.69 19.41
N ARG A 183 10.12 4.26 20.68
CA ARG A 183 9.04 4.49 21.66
C ARG A 183 9.15 5.84 22.37
N GLU A 184 10.33 6.46 22.34
CA GLU A 184 10.63 7.75 22.96
C GLU A 184 10.19 8.92 22.06
#